data_AF-A0AAJ5VEK2-F1
#
_entry.id   AF-A0AAJ5VEK2-F1
#
_cell.length_a   1.000
_cell.length_b   1.000
_cell.length_c   1.000
_cell.angle_alpha   90.00
_cell.angle_beta   90.00
_cell.angle_gamma   90.00
#
_symmetry.space_group_name_H-M   'P 1'
#
loop_
_entity.id
_entity.type
_entity.pdbx_description
1 polymer ?
#
loop_
_entity_poly.entity_id
_entity_poly.type
_entity_poly.pdbx_seq_one_letter_code
_entity_poly.pdbx_strand_id
1 'polypeptide(L)'
;MQRRTMRMQTLWISIVGVLAVTIYAALAAVQILVLNPLAAAAHPLIPAMGFLVLLMLGAGGYFIASFGAGMGLADAFGIGGGDYSPWARPLYAVSALSAVALVVVGVMAAVRPRSAPAAA
;
A
#
# COMPACT_ATOMS: atom_id res chain seq x y z
N MET A 1 -26.23 8.49 27.65
CA MET A 1 -25.10 9.47 27.62
C MET A 1 -23.77 8.86 27.15
N GLN A 2 -23.36 7.67 27.60
CA GLN A 2 -22.06 7.03 27.30
C GLN A 2 -21.75 6.71 25.82
N ARG A 3 -22.76 6.55 24.95
CA ARG A 3 -22.53 6.33 23.49
C ARG A 3 -22.06 7.59 22.75
N ARG A 4 -22.36 8.79 23.26
CA ARG A 4 -22.04 10.07 22.59
C ARG A 4 -20.56 10.42 22.75
N THR A 5 -19.98 10.10 23.91
CA THR A 5 -18.56 10.35 24.22
C THR A 5 -17.62 9.44 23.42
N MET A 6 -17.95 8.15 23.28
CA MET A 6 -17.17 7.20 22.46
C MET A 6 -17.09 7.63 20.99
N ARG A 7 -18.21 8.05 20.40
CA ARG A 7 -18.24 8.54 19.01
C ARG A 7 -17.43 9.83 18.83
N MET A 8 -17.44 10.71 19.84
CA MET A 8 -16.65 11.94 19.84
C MET A 8 -15.15 11.61 19.90
N GLN A 9 -14.74 10.67 20.75
CA GLN A 9 -13.34 10.23 20.88
C GLN A 9 -12.82 9.62 19.58
N THR A 10 -13.58 8.74 18.92
CA THR A 10 -13.19 8.17 17.63
C THR A 10 -13.02 9.28 16.57
N LEU A 11 -13.94 10.25 16.52
CA LEU A 11 -13.83 11.39 15.59
C LEU A 11 -12.58 12.22 15.86
N TRP A 12 -12.28 12.53 17.12
CA TRP A 12 -11.07 13.27 17.48
C TRP A 12 -9.80 12.50 17.12
N ILE A 13 -9.75 11.20 17.37
CA ILE A 13 -8.61 10.35 16.98
C ILE A 13 -8.41 10.37 15.46
N SER A 14 -9.50 10.23 14.69
CA SER A 14 -9.43 10.31 13.22
C SER A 14 -8.98 11.68 12.73
N ILE A 15 -9.50 12.78 13.30
CA ILE A 15 -9.13 14.15 12.93
C ILE A 15 -7.65 14.39 13.22
N VAL A 16 -7.19 14.05 14.42
CA VAL A 16 -5.79 14.20 14.82
C VAL A 16 -4.89 13.35 13.95
N GLY A 17 -5.27 12.10 13.67
CA GLY A 17 -4.53 11.21 12.79
C GLY A 17 -4.39 11.76 11.37
N VAL A 18 -5.50 12.22 10.77
CA VAL A 18 -5.49 12.82 9.41
C VAL A 18 -4.66 14.10 9.38
N LEU A 19 -4.78 14.96 10.38
CA LEU A 19 -3.96 16.18 10.47
C LEU A 19 -2.48 15.84 10.60
N ALA A 20 -2.11 14.89 11.46
CA ALA A 20 -0.73 14.47 11.64
C ALA A 20 -0.12 13.93 10.33
N VAL A 21 -0.84 13.05 9.62
CA VAL A 21 -0.41 12.51 8.32
C VAL A 21 -0.29 13.61 7.27
N THR A 22 -1.23 14.54 7.22
CA THR A 22 -1.22 15.64 6.25
C THR A 22 -0.06 16.60 6.49
N ILE A 23 0.19 16.96 7.76
CA ILE A 23 1.33 17.80 8.15
C ILE A 23 2.64 17.10 7.80
N TYR A 24 2.78 15.82 8.12
CA TYR A 24 3.96 15.04 7.79
C TYR A 24 4.20 14.97 6.28
N ALA A 25 3.16 14.73 5.49
CA ALA A 25 3.24 14.70 4.04
C ALA A 25 3.65 16.06 3.46
N ALA A 26 3.13 17.17 4.00
CA ALA A 26 3.51 18.51 3.59
C ALA A 26 4.99 18.82 3.91
N LEU A 27 5.46 18.45 5.10
CA LEU A 27 6.87 18.58 5.48
C LEU A 27 7.77 17.74 4.57
N ALA A 28 7.39 16.50 4.28
CA ALA A 28 8.11 15.64 3.33
C ALA A 28 8.16 16.27 1.93
N ALA A 29 7.06 16.85 1.45
CA ALA A 29 7.02 17.53 0.17
C ALA A 29 7.98 18.74 0.13
N VAL A 30 7.98 19.59 1.16
CA VAL A 30 8.94 20.71 1.27
C VAL A 30 10.37 20.18 1.26
N GLN A 31 10.64 19.09 1.98
CA GLN A 31 11.96 18.49 2.06
C GLN A 31 12.45 17.96 0.70
N ILE A 32 11.56 17.32 -0.07
CA ILE A 32 11.86 16.77 -1.39
C ILE A 32 11.99 17.88 -2.45
N LEU A 33 11.07 18.84 -2.45
CA LEU A 33 10.94 19.84 -3.53
C LEU A 33 11.86 21.05 -3.35
N VAL A 34 12.16 21.44 -2.10
CA VAL A 34 12.88 22.69 -1.80
C VAL A 34 14.25 22.41 -1.20
N LEU A 35 14.33 21.50 -0.22
CA LEU A 35 15.53 21.35 0.60
C LEU A 35 16.53 20.33 0.07
N ASN A 36 16.10 19.40 -0.80
CA ASN A 36 16.95 18.34 -1.31
C ASN A 36 16.87 18.20 -2.85
N PRO A 37 17.72 18.93 -3.61
CA PRO A 37 17.69 18.89 -5.07
C PRO A 37 17.99 17.50 -5.66
N LEU A 38 18.73 16.65 -4.94
CA LEU A 38 18.97 15.26 -5.34
C LEU A 38 17.72 14.38 -5.16
N ALA A 39 16.90 14.64 -4.14
CA ALA A 39 15.61 13.97 -3.99
C ALA A 39 14.57 14.48 -5.01
N ALA A 40 14.63 15.76 -5.39
CA ALA A 40 13.81 16.30 -6.48
C ALA A 40 14.13 15.64 -7.84
N ALA A 41 15.39 15.25 -8.05
CA ALA A 41 15.82 14.53 -9.25
C ALA A 41 15.42 13.04 -9.27
N ALA A 42 15.11 12.45 -8.11
CA ALA A 42 14.70 11.05 -8.01
C ALA A 42 13.29 10.84 -8.58
N HIS A 43 13.14 9.89 -9.51
CA HIS A 43 11.86 9.67 -10.17
C HIS A 43 10.84 9.01 -9.21
N PRO A 44 9.69 9.64 -8.91
CA PRO A 44 8.75 9.15 -7.91
C PRO A 44 8.08 7.82 -8.28
N LEU A 45 8.17 7.40 -9.55
CA LEU A 45 7.66 6.11 -10.00
C LEU A 45 8.43 4.94 -9.39
N ILE A 46 9.72 5.10 -9.04
CA ILE A 46 10.53 4.01 -8.50
C ILE A 46 9.97 3.50 -7.16
N PRO A 47 9.79 4.34 -6.12
CA PRO A 47 9.18 3.87 -4.87
C PRO A 47 7.72 3.45 -5.06
N ALA A 48 6.95 4.14 -5.91
CA ALA A 48 5.55 3.78 -6.16
C ALA A 48 5.39 2.36 -6.74
N MET A 49 6.18 2.03 -7.77
CA MET A 49 6.22 0.69 -8.35
C MET A 49 6.71 -0.35 -7.35
N GLY A 50 7.74 -0.02 -6.56
CA GLY A 50 8.24 -0.89 -5.50
C GLY A 50 7.16 -1.25 -4.47
N PHE A 51 6.44 -0.26 -3.93
CA PHE A 51 5.36 -0.51 -2.97
C PHE A 51 4.20 -1.30 -3.58
N LEU A 52 3.82 -1.01 -4.83
CA LEU A 52 2.76 -1.76 -5.51
C LEU A 52 3.16 -3.21 -5.76
N VAL A 53 4.42 -3.48 -6.13
CA VAL A 53 4.95 -4.85 -6.25
C VAL A 53 4.93 -5.56 -4.90
N LEU A 54 5.37 -4.90 -3.83
CA LEU A 54 5.33 -5.46 -2.48
C LEU A 54 3.89 -5.80 -2.06
N LEU A 55 2.93 -4.91 -2.31
CA LEU A 55 1.51 -5.15 -2.00
C LEU A 55 0.90 -6.26 -2.87
N MET A 56 1.23 -6.31 -4.16
CA MET A 56 0.83 -7.39 -5.07
C MET A 56 1.32 -8.75 -4.57
N LEU A 57 2.59 -8.83 -4.14
CA LEU A 57 3.20 -10.07 -3.63
C LEU A 57 2.75 -10.43 -2.22
N GLY A 58 2.09 -9.52 -1.50
CA GLY A 58 1.62 -9.73 -0.12
C GLY A 58 0.77 -10.99 0.04
N ALA A 59 -0.12 -11.29 -0.90
CA ALA A 59 -0.93 -12.52 -0.89
C ALA A 59 -0.08 -13.80 -0.95
N GLY A 60 1.00 -13.79 -1.74
CA GLY A 60 1.94 -14.91 -1.82
C GLY A 60 2.74 -15.08 -0.53
N GLY A 61 3.23 -13.98 0.04
CA GLY A 61 3.91 -14.00 1.34
C GLY A 61 3.01 -14.52 2.47
N TYR A 62 1.75 -14.09 2.47
CA TYR A 62 0.75 -14.55 3.44
C TYR A 62 0.48 -16.06 3.32
N PHE A 63 0.32 -16.57 2.10
CA PHE A 63 0.13 -17.99 1.88
C PHE A 63 1.29 -18.81 2.45
N ILE A 64 2.54 -18.43 2.14
CA ILE A 64 3.74 -19.13 2.63
C ILE A 64 3.81 -19.09 4.15
N ALA A 65 3.52 -17.95 4.77
CA ALA A 65 3.56 -17.80 6.22
C ALA A 65 2.50 -18.65 6.93
N SER A 66 1.28 -18.72 6.38
CA SER A 66 0.16 -19.47 6.97
C SER A 66 0.19 -20.96 6.62
N PHE A 67 0.99 -21.37 5.63
CA PHE A 67 0.96 -22.72 5.04
C PHE A 67 1.17 -23.84 6.08
N GLY A 68 2.18 -23.70 6.95
CA GLY A 68 2.52 -24.74 7.92
C GLY A 68 1.40 -25.00 8.94
N ALA A 69 0.81 -23.92 9.46
CA ALA A 69 -0.34 -24.02 10.36
C ALA A 69 -1.56 -24.62 9.66
N GLY A 70 -1.83 -24.22 8.41
CA GLY A 70 -2.91 -24.76 7.61
C GLY A 70 -2.75 -26.25 7.32
N MET A 71 -1.55 -26.70 6.93
CA MET A 71 -1.28 -28.11 6.66
C MET A 71 -1.41 -28.97 7.93
N GLY A 72 -0.96 -28.48 9.09
CA GLY A 72 -1.14 -29.20 10.36
C GLY A 72 -2.62 -29.42 10.71
N LEU A 73 -3.48 -28.46 10.42
CA LEU A 73 -4.93 -28.63 10.55
C LEU A 73 -5.50 -29.62 9.53
N ALA A 74 -4.99 -29.58 8.29
CA ALA A 74 -5.37 -30.52 7.24
C ALA A 74 -5.08 -31.97 7.66
N ASP A 75 -3.89 -32.24 8.21
CA ASP A 75 -3.49 -33.58 8.63
C ASP A 75 -4.26 -34.06 9.87
N ALA A 76 -4.57 -33.15 10.80
CA ALA A 76 -5.31 -33.47 12.02
C ALA A 76 -6.79 -33.75 11.78
N PHE A 77 -7.42 -33.03 10.83
CA PHE A 77 -8.87 -33.03 10.65
C PHE A 77 -9.34 -33.51 9.28
N GLY A 78 -8.43 -33.83 8.36
CA GLY A 78 -8.75 -34.24 6.99
C GLY A 78 -9.39 -33.13 6.15
N ILE A 79 -9.09 -31.86 6.45
CA ILE A 79 -9.65 -30.67 5.77
C ILE A 79 -8.63 -30.04 4.82
N GLY A 80 -9.03 -29.00 4.07
CA GLY A 80 -8.09 -28.21 3.26
C GLY A 80 -7.19 -27.33 4.13
N GLY A 81 -5.88 -27.27 3.81
CA GLY A 81 -4.89 -26.49 4.56
C GLY A 81 -4.82 -24.99 4.24
N GLY A 82 -5.88 -24.44 3.65
CA GLY A 82 -5.97 -23.02 3.33
C GLY A 82 -6.38 -22.18 4.55
N ASP A 83 -6.01 -20.91 4.54
CA ASP A 83 -6.55 -19.93 5.49
C ASP A 83 -7.88 -19.38 4.96
N TYR A 84 -8.96 -19.63 5.71
CA TYR A 84 -10.33 -19.18 5.39
C TYR A 84 -10.78 -17.98 6.24
N SER A 85 -9.86 -17.32 6.94
CA SER A 85 -10.14 -16.16 7.78
C SER A 85 -10.77 -15.01 6.97
N PRO A 86 -11.84 -14.37 7.46
CA PRO A 86 -12.38 -13.15 6.87
C PRO A 86 -11.35 -12.01 6.74
N TRP A 87 -10.30 -12.03 7.57
CA TRP A 87 -9.24 -11.02 7.59
C TRP A 87 -8.17 -11.21 6.52
N ALA A 88 -8.16 -12.33 5.80
CA ALA A 88 -7.32 -12.49 4.61
C ALA A 88 -7.89 -11.69 3.41
N ARG A 89 -9.21 -11.45 3.39
CA ARG A 89 -9.90 -10.79 2.26
C ARG A 89 -9.40 -9.38 1.96
N PRO A 90 -9.17 -8.48 2.94
CA PRO A 90 -8.58 -7.17 2.67
C PRO A 90 -7.21 -7.26 1.99
N LEU A 91 -6.36 -8.20 2.41
CA LEU A 91 -5.06 -8.41 1.80
C LEU A 91 -5.20 -8.86 0.34
N TYR A 92 -6.05 -9.84 0.06
CA TYR A 92 -6.30 -10.29 -1.32
C TYR A 92 -6.85 -9.17 -2.21
N ALA A 93 -7.78 -8.36 -1.69
CA ALA A 93 -8.32 -7.21 -2.41
C ALA A 93 -7.24 -6.18 -2.73
N VAL A 94 -6.40 -5.84 -1.75
CA VAL A 94 -5.29 -4.87 -1.93
C VAL A 94 -4.24 -5.42 -2.90
N SER A 95 -3.89 -6.70 -2.82
CA SER A 95 -2.96 -7.33 -3.77
C SER A 95 -3.50 -7.32 -5.19
N ALA A 96 -4.79 -7.62 -5.38
CA ALA A 96 -5.44 -7.57 -6.70
C ALA A 96 -5.49 -6.15 -7.26
N LEU A 97 -5.89 -5.17 -6.44
CA LEU A 97 -5.89 -3.75 -6.83
C LEU A 97 -4.49 -3.26 -7.18
N SER A 98 -3.47 -3.71 -6.44
CA SER A 98 -2.08 -3.35 -6.70
C SER A 98 -1.57 -3.94 -8.00
N ALA A 99 -1.96 -5.18 -8.34
CA ALA A 99 -1.66 -5.79 -9.64
C ALA A 99 -2.28 -4.98 -10.80
N VAL A 100 -3.54 -4.56 -10.67
CA VAL A 100 -4.20 -3.70 -11.65
C VAL A 100 -3.49 -2.34 -11.76
N ALA A 101 -3.16 -1.72 -10.63
CA ALA A 101 -2.47 -0.44 -10.59
C ALA A 101 -1.08 -0.51 -11.24
N LEU A 102 -0.32 -1.59 -11.05
CA LEU A 102 0.97 -1.81 -11.73
C LEU A 102 0.82 -1.83 -13.24
N VAL A 103 -0.18 -2.56 -13.76
CA VAL A 103 -0.44 -2.61 -15.20
C VAL A 103 -0.83 -1.22 -15.71
N VAL A 104 -1.77 -0.55 -15.04
CA VAL A 104 -2.25 0.78 -15.46
C VAL A 104 -1.12 1.81 -15.44
N VAL A 105 -0.37 1.91 -14.34
CA VAL A 105 0.71 2.90 -14.21
C VAL A 105 1.88 2.57 -15.14
N GLY A 106 2.23 1.29 -15.30
CA GLY A 106 3.25 0.86 -16.25
C GLY A 106 2.90 1.24 -17.69
N VAL A 107 1.65 1.01 -18.11
CA VAL A 107 1.15 1.43 -19.42
C VAL A 107 1.16 2.95 -19.57
N MET A 108 0.66 3.69 -18.58
CA MET A 108 0.66 5.16 -18.60
C MET A 108 2.09 5.73 -18.69
N ALA A 109 3.04 5.14 -17.98
CA ALA A 109 4.44 5.53 -18.03
C ALA A 109 5.07 5.25 -19.40
N ALA A 110 4.72 4.13 -20.04
CA ALA A 110 5.21 3.77 -21.36
C ALA A 110 4.66 4.66 -22.50
N VAL A 111 3.42 5.16 -22.36
CA VAL A 111 2.75 5.98 -23.36
C VAL A 111 3.11 7.48 -23.26
N ARG A 112 3.69 7.93 -22.13
CA ARG A 112 4.01 9.34 -21.93
C ARG A 112 5.04 9.85 -22.99
N PRO A 113 4.76 10.95 -23.70
CA PRO A 113 5.71 11.52 -24.65
C PRO A 113 6.98 11.93 -23.92
N ARG A 114 8.15 11.55 -24.44
CA ARG A 114 9.42 12.11 -23.99
C ARG A 114 9.48 13.55 -24.49
N SER A 115 9.40 14.52 -23.58
CA SER A 115 9.75 15.90 -23.92
C SER A 115 11.19 15.91 -24.39
N ALA A 116 11.43 16.24 -25.66
CA ALA A 116 12.77 16.39 -26.20
C ALA A 116 13.49 17.51 -25.41
N PRO A 117 14.78 17.34 -25.05
CA PRO A 117 15.55 18.43 -24.50
C PRO A 117 15.57 19.58 -25.51
N ALA A 118 15.21 20.78 -25.07
CA ALA A 118 15.38 21.98 -25.87
C ALA A 118 16.89 22.11 -26.15
N ALA A 119 17.28 21.88 -27.40
CA ALA A 119 18.63 22.13 -27.87
C ALA A 119 18.90 23.63 -27.73
N ALA A 120 19.89 23.98 -26.90
CA ALA A 120 20.50 25.29 -26.83
C ALA A 120 22.02 25.09 -26.93
#